data_AF-X1EJD0-F1
#
_entry.id   AF-X1EJD0-F1
#
_cell.length_a   1.000
_cell.length_b   1.000
_cell.length_c   1.000
_cell.angle_alpha   90.00
_cell.angle_beta   90.00
_cell.angle_gamma   90.00
#
_symmetry.space_group_name_H-M   'P 1'
#
loop_
_entity.id
_entity.type
_entity.pdbx_description
1 polymer ?
#
loop_
_entity_poly.entity_id
_entity_poly.type
_entity_poly.pdbx_seq_one_letter_code
_entity_poly.pdbx_strand_id
1 'polypeptide(L)'
;MPARSYATDWVLLILNIGIFAMAPFVIYLYLPFFKRLNITTAYEYLEKRFHVSIRLLGSLSFVAFQLGRMGIVVLLPALALSAVTGLNVYLCIALMGLLSTVYTVVGGIEAVIWTDVLQAVVLVGGALAALGIIVG
;
A
#
# COMPACT_ATOMS: atom_id res chain seq x y z
N MET A 1 8.07 2.19 -11.46
CA MET A 1 9.41 1.68 -11.06
C MET A 1 10.24 1.21 -12.25
N PRO A 2 9.77 0.32 -13.15
CA PRO A 2 10.58 -0.11 -14.31
C PRO A 2 10.90 1.04 -15.29
N ALA A 3 9.93 1.91 -15.58
CA ALA A 3 10.13 3.06 -16.48
C ALA A 3 11.22 4.05 -16.00
N ARG A 4 11.40 4.22 -14.68
CA ARG A 4 12.44 5.10 -14.11
C ARG A 4 13.79 4.41 -14.02
N SER A 5 13.82 3.09 -13.80
CA SER A 5 15.05 2.30 -13.84
C SER A 5 15.62 2.18 -15.26
N TYR A 6 14.76 2.22 -16.28
CA TYR A 6 15.18 2.26 -17.69
C TYR A 6 15.73 3.63 -18.11
N ALA A 7 15.26 4.72 -17.49
CA ALA A 7 15.59 6.09 -17.89
C ALA A 7 16.73 6.74 -17.08
N THR A 8 17.10 6.20 -15.92
CA THR A 8 18.08 6.86 -15.03
C THR A 8 19.06 5.84 -14.46
N ASP A 9 18.77 5.22 -13.29
CA ASP A 9 19.70 4.35 -12.57
C ASP A 9 18.98 3.39 -11.60
N TRP A 10 19.73 2.44 -11.03
CA TRP A 10 19.23 1.42 -10.08
C TRP A 10 19.12 1.89 -8.63
N VAL A 11 19.30 3.18 -8.36
CA VAL A 11 19.32 3.77 -7.00
C VAL A 11 18.03 3.50 -6.20
N LEU A 12 16.89 3.42 -6.87
CA LEU A 12 15.60 3.10 -6.23
C LEU A 12 15.56 1.69 -5.63
N LEU A 13 16.38 0.75 -6.13
CA LEU A 13 16.46 -0.61 -5.60
C LEU A 13 17.15 -0.60 -4.23
N ILE A 14 18.21 0.20 -4.06
CA ILE A 14 18.91 0.38 -2.79
C ILE A 14 17.96 0.87 -1.69
N LEU A 15 17.08 1.83 -2.01
CA LEU A 15 16.07 2.32 -1.08
C LEU A 15 15.07 1.23 -0.65
N ASN A 16 14.66 0.36 -1.56
CA ASN A 16 13.74 -0.75 -1.25
C ASN A 16 14.41 -1.83 -0.37
N ILE A 17 15.68 -2.15 -0.63
CA ILE A 17 16.46 -3.06 0.24
C ILE A 17 16.58 -2.50 1.66
N GLY A 18 16.75 -1.18 1.79
CA GLY A 18 16.77 -0.50 3.09
C GLY A 18 15.50 -0.72 3.91
N ILE A 19 14.33 -0.81 3.27
CA ILE A 19 13.05 -1.11 3.95
C ILE A 19 13.05 -2.54 4.51
N PHE A 20 13.51 -3.53 3.72
CA PHE A 20 13.64 -4.91 4.17
C PHE A 20 14.63 -5.05 5.34
N ALA A 21 15.75 -4.31 5.30
CA ALA A 21 16.72 -4.31 6.38
C ALA A 21 16.19 -3.66 7.67
N MET A 22 15.32 -2.67 7.56
CA MET A 22 14.68 -2.02 8.73
C MET A 22 13.58 -2.88 9.37
N ALA A 23 12.94 -3.77 8.62
CA ALA A 23 11.88 -4.64 9.13
C ALA A 23 12.26 -5.44 10.40
N PRO A 24 13.37 -6.19 10.47
CA PRO A 24 13.76 -6.89 11.69
C PRO A 24 14.02 -5.92 12.85
N PHE A 25 14.59 -4.75 12.58
CA PHE A 25 14.86 -3.75 13.62
C PHE A 25 13.56 -3.24 14.28
N VAL A 26 12.54 -2.95 13.46
CA VAL A 26 11.22 -2.55 13.94
C VAL A 26 10.53 -3.69 14.71
N ILE A 27 10.63 -4.93 14.22
CA ILE A 27 10.04 -6.10 14.86
C ILE A 27 10.68 -6.38 16.23
N TYR A 28 11.99 -6.29 16.36
CA TYR A 28 12.67 -6.62 17.61
C TYR A 28 12.66 -5.47 18.64
N LEU A 29 12.72 -4.21 18.22
CA LEU A 29 12.76 -3.09 19.17
C LEU A 29 11.39 -2.45 19.41
N TYR A 30 10.65 -2.12 18.35
CA TYR A 30 9.42 -1.32 18.48
C TYR A 30 8.20 -2.18 18.77
N LEU A 31 8.08 -3.35 18.14
CA LEU A 31 6.93 -4.23 18.30
C LEU A 31 6.70 -4.73 19.75
N PRO A 32 7.73 -5.16 20.53
CA PRO A 32 7.52 -5.54 21.92
C PRO A 32 7.13 -4.34 22.80
N PHE A 33 7.60 -3.14 22.47
CA PHE A 33 7.22 -1.92 23.18
C PHE A 33 5.73 -1.59 22.98
N PHE A 34 5.24 -1.61 21.75
CA PHE A 34 3.82 -1.35 21.45
C PHE A 34 2.90 -2.45 22.00
N LYS A 35 3.29 -3.73 21.90
CA LYS A 35 2.50 -4.83 22.47
C LYS A 35 2.35 -4.73 23.99
N ARG A 36 3.39 -4.30 24.71
CA ARG A 36 3.34 -4.14 26.19
C ARG A 36 2.37 -3.05 26.64
N LEU A 37 2.18 -1.99 25.85
CA LEU A 37 1.29 -0.89 26.22
C LEU A 37 -0.21 -1.17 25.92
N ASN A 38 -0.56 -2.34 25.35
CA ASN A 38 -1.92 -2.76 24.99
C ASN A 38 -2.70 -1.70 24.21
N ILE A 39 -2.03 -1.10 23.23
CA ILE A 39 -2.56 0.02 22.45
C ILE A 39 -3.14 -0.50 21.14
N THR A 40 -4.33 -0.04 20.77
CA THR A 40 -4.96 -0.45 19.50
C THR A 40 -4.45 0.37 18.31
N THR A 41 -4.03 1.60 18.55
CA THR A 41 -3.51 2.50 17.51
C THR A 41 -2.19 3.15 17.92
N ALA A 42 -1.30 3.39 16.95
CA ALA A 42 -0.04 4.09 17.21
C ALA A 42 -0.26 5.50 17.81
N TYR A 43 -1.40 6.14 17.52
CA TYR A 43 -1.75 7.48 17.99
C TYR A 43 -2.19 7.52 19.46
N GLU A 44 -2.71 6.43 20.01
CA GLU A 44 -3.01 6.32 21.44
C GLU A 44 -1.74 6.38 22.30
N TYR A 45 -0.58 6.03 21.74
CA TYR A 45 0.71 6.28 22.40
C TYR A 45 0.97 7.78 22.58
N LEU A 46 0.65 8.60 21.55
CA LEU A 46 0.80 10.05 21.64
C LEU A 46 -0.14 10.66 22.68
N GLU A 47 -1.34 10.09 22.86
CA GLU A 47 -2.24 10.52 23.94
C GLU A 47 -1.68 10.20 25.32
N LYS A 48 -1.19 8.96 25.54
CA LYS A 48 -0.60 8.57 26.83
C LYS A 48 0.64 9.38 27.21
N ARG A 49 1.39 9.89 26.22
CA ARG A 49 2.63 10.63 26.45
C ARG A 49 2.43 12.15 26.51
N PHE A 50 1.51 12.70 25.72
CA PHE A 50 1.32 14.14 25.59
C PHE A 50 -0.09 14.55 26.02
N HIS A 51 -1.07 14.49 25.11
CA HIS A 51 -2.47 14.85 25.36
C HIS A 51 -3.35 14.40 24.18
N VAL A 52 -4.66 14.30 24.41
CA VAL A 52 -5.68 13.92 23.41
C VAL A 52 -5.68 14.80 22.15
N SER A 53 -5.37 16.10 22.28
CA SER A 53 -5.28 17.02 21.14
C SER A 53 -4.23 16.60 20.11
N ILE A 54 -3.10 16.02 20.57
CA ILE A 54 -2.04 15.54 19.67
C ILE A 54 -2.43 14.21 19.01
N ARG A 55 -3.17 13.34 19.71
CA ARG A 55 -3.76 12.14 19.09
C ARG A 55 -4.69 12.52 17.94
N LEU A 56 -5.54 13.51 18.16
CA LEU A 56 -6.55 13.94 17.18
C LEU A 56 -5.90 14.62 15.97
N LEU A 57 -4.88 15.46 16.20
CA LEU A 57 -4.10 16.05 15.11
C LEU A 57 -3.36 14.98 14.31
N GLY A 58 -2.67 14.05 14.99
CA GLY A 58 -1.91 12.98 14.35
C GLY A 58 -2.78 12.01 13.55
N SER A 59 -3.93 11.61 14.09
CA SER A 59 -4.87 10.75 13.40
C SER A 59 -5.51 11.44 12.19
N LEU A 60 -5.92 12.72 12.33
CA LEU A 60 -6.45 13.50 11.21
C LEU A 60 -5.42 13.68 10.09
N SER A 61 -4.18 14.04 10.41
CA SER A 61 -3.11 14.18 9.43
C SER A 61 -2.85 12.86 8.69
N PHE A 62 -2.89 11.73 9.41
CA PHE A 62 -2.73 10.42 8.79
C PHE A 62 -3.90 10.07 7.87
N VAL A 63 -5.14 10.26 8.31
CA VAL A 63 -6.33 10.00 7.48
C VAL A 63 -6.28 10.88 6.22
N ALA A 64 -5.96 12.17 6.35
CA ALA A 64 -5.82 13.07 5.21
C ALA A 64 -4.74 12.62 4.22
N PHE A 65 -3.56 12.25 4.72
CA PHE A 65 -2.49 11.70 3.89
C PHE A 65 -2.92 10.39 3.21
N GLN A 66 -3.58 9.50 3.95
CA GLN A 66 -4.04 8.22 3.46
C GLN A 66 -5.09 8.38 2.36
N LEU A 67 -6.02 9.34 2.49
CA LEU A 67 -7.01 9.65 1.46
C LEU A 67 -6.34 10.07 0.14
N GLY A 68 -5.36 10.98 0.21
CA GLY A 68 -4.60 11.40 -0.97
C GLY A 68 -3.83 10.23 -1.60
N ARG A 69 -3.21 9.39 -0.78
CA ARG A 69 -2.49 8.20 -1.24
C ARG A 69 -3.41 7.19 -1.92
N MET A 70 -4.60 6.94 -1.36
CA MET A 70 -5.55 5.98 -1.93
C MET A 70 -6.03 6.39 -3.33
N GLY A 71 -6.16 7.70 -3.61
CA GLY A 71 -6.50 8.18 -4.95
C GLY A 71 -5.49 7.73 -6.02
N ILE A 72 -4.19 7.83 -5.71
CA ILE A 72 -3.13 7.36 -6.61
C ILE A 72 -3.16 5.84 -6.75
N VAL A 73 -3.37 5.13 -5.64
CA VAL A 73 -3.41 3.66 -5.62
C VAL A 73 -4.54 3.10 -6.47
N VAL A 74 -5.72 3.73 -6.50
CA VAL A 74 -6.86 3.31 -7.36
C VAL A 74 -6.65 3.72 -8.83
N LEU A 75 -6.00 4.85 -9.06
CA LEU A 75 -5.77 5.37 -10.42
C LEU A 75 -4.79 4.50 -11.22
N LEU A 76 -3.73 3.98 -10.60
CA LEU A 76 -2.74 3.13 -11.26
C LEU A 76 -3.33 1.89 -11.98
N PRO A 77 -4.10 1.01 -11.30
CA PRO A 77 -4.73 -0.14 -11.94
C PRO A 77 -5.85 0.27 -12.90
N ALA A 78 -6.57 1.37 -12.63
CA ALA A 78 -7.60 1.88 -13.55
C ALA A 78 -7.01 2.35 -14.89
N LEU A 79 -5.84 2.99 -14.86
CA LEU A 79 -5.09 3.35 -16.07
C LEU A 79 -4.63 2.10 -16.83
N ALA A 80 -4.11 1.09 -16.14
CA ALA A 80 -3.72 -0.17 -16.76
C ALA A 80 -4.91 -0.87 -17.42
N LEU A 81 -6.07 -0.90 -16.74
CA LEU A 81 -7.30 -1.47 -17.30
C LEU A 81 -7.79 -0.68 -18.51
N SER A 82 -7.78 0.65 -18.45
CA SER A 82 -8.16 1.51 -19.57
C SER A 82 -7.26 1.29 -20.79
N ALA A 83 -5.95 1.10 -20.59
CA ALA A 83 -5.00 0.84 -21.67
C ALA A 83 -5.25 -0.49 -22.39
N VAL A 84 -5.69 -1.53 -21.67
CA VAL A 84 -5.96 -2.86 -22.25
C VAL A 84 -7.35 -2.93 -22.88
N THR A 85 -8.35 -2.29 -22.26
CA THR A 85 -9.77 -2.42 -22.65
C THR A 85 -10.22 -1.31 -23.62
N GLY A 86 -9.47 -0.21 -23.73
CA GLY A 86 -9.86 0.98 -24.51
C GLY A 86 -11.02 1.78 -23.90
N LEU A 87 -11.50 1.41 -22.71
CA LEU A 87 -12.59 2.08 -22.01
C LEU A 87 -12.15 3.43 -21.43
N ASN A 88 -13.11 4.32 -21.23
CA ASN A 88 -12.87 5.61 -20.58
C ASN A 88 -12.32 5.42 -19.16
N VAL A 89 -11.25 6.14 -18.81
CA VAL A 89 -10.57 6.07 -17.52
C VAL A 89 -11.53 6.33 -16.35
N TYR A 90 -12.47 7.28 -16.48
CA TYR A 90 -13.44 7.58 -15.42
C TYR A 90 -14.33 6.38 -15.08
N LEU A 91 -14.72 5.61 -16.11
CA LEU A 91 -15.52 4.39 -15.93
C LEU A 91 -14.69 3.27 -15.29
N CYS A 92 -13.42 3.15 -15.66
CA CYS A 92 -12.49 2.20 -15.03
C CYS A 92 -12.25 2.53 -13.55
N ILE A 93 -12.09 3.81 -13.20
CA ILE A 93 -11.95 4.25 -11.80
C ILE A 93 -13.21 3.91 -11.00
N ALA A 94 -14.40 4.20 -11.56
CA ALA A 94 -15.67 3.91 -10.90
C ALA A 94 -15.84 2.40 -10.64
N LEU A 95 -15.53 1.56 -11.62
CA LEU A 95 -15.59 0.10 -11.47
C LEU A 95 -14.59 -0.42 -10.43
N MET A 96 -13.33 0.02 -10.52
CA MET A 96 -12.27 -0.37 -9.56
C MET A 96 -12.66 0.03 -8.13
N GLY A 97 -13.11 1.27 -7.93
CA GLY A 97 -13.52 1.79 -6.63
C GLY A 97 -14.76 1.09 -6.06
N LEU A 98 -15.76 0.80 -6.90
CA LEU A 98 -16.96 0.10 -6.50
C LEU A 98 -16.63 -1.33 -6.05
N LEU A 99 -15.89 -2.08 -6.88
CA LEU A 99 -15.45 -3.44 -6.54
C LEU A 99 -14.64 -3.44 -5.24
N SER A 100 -13.69 -2.50 -5.10
CA SER A 100 -12.88 -2.39 -3.89
C SER A 100 -13.68 -2.09 -2.64
N THR A 101 -14.69 -1.23 -2.75
CA THR A 101 -15.56 -0.90 -1.62
C THR A 101 -16.43 -2.09 -1.23
N VAL A 102 -17.03 -2.77 -2.21
CA VAL A 102 -17.93 -3.91 -1.97
C VAL A 102 -17.20 -5.04 -1.25
N TYR A 103 -16.04 -5.50 -1.75
CA TYR A 103 -15.35 -6.60 -1.08
C TYR A 103 -14.78 -6.20 0.30
N THR A 104 -14.41 -4.93 0.47
CA THR A 104 -13.91 -4.42 1.78
C THR A 104 -15.03 -4.39 2.82
N VAL A 105 -16.24 -3.96 2.44
CA VAL A 105 -17.38 -3.90 3.36
C VAL A 105 -17.88 -5.29 3.72
N VAL A 106 -17.94 -6.21 2.76
CA VAL A 106 -18.47 -7.58 2.99
C VAL A 106 -17.50 -8.43 3.81
N GLY A 107 -16.20 -8.36 3.53
CA GLY A 107 -15.23 -9.29 4.11
C GLY A 107 -14.34 -8.72 5.19
N GLY A 108 -14.44 -7.41 5.49
CA GLY A 108 -13.61 -6.75 6.50
C GLY A 108 -12.11 -6.85 6.21
N ILE A 109 -11.28 -6.78 7.25
CA ILE A 109 -9.81 -6.78 7.10
C ILE A 109 -9.28 -8.13 6.58
N GLU A 110 -9.95 -9.23 6.88
CA GLU A 110 -9.53 -10.56 6.44
C GLU A 110 -9.61 -10.71 4.92
N ALA A 111 -10.73 -10.28 4.32
CA ALA A 111 -10.84 -10.28 2.86
C ALA A 111 -9.82 -9.36 2.20
N VAL A 112 -9.53 -8.19 2.79
CA VAL A 112 -8.51 -7.28 2.28
C VAL A 112 -7.14 -7.98 2.26
N ILE A 113 -6.78 -8.70 3.32
CA ILE A 113 -5.51 -9.45 3.38
C ILE A 113 -5.45 -10.52 2.29
N TRP A 114 -6.53 -11.30 2.11
CA TRP A 114 -6.57 -12.31 1.04
C TRP A 114 -6.45 -11.70 -0.36
N THR A 115 -7.12 -10.57 -0.61
CA THR A 115 -6.98 -9.86 -1.89
C THR A 115 -5.58 -9.32 -2.11
N ASP A 116 -4.90 -8.84 -1.05
CA ASP A 116 -3.53 -8.33 -1.14
C ASP A 116 -2.53 -9.46 -1.43
N VAL A 117 -2.70 -10.63 -0.82
CA VAL A 117 -1.89 -11.83 -1.11
C VAL A 117 -2.05 -12.25 -2.57
N LEU A 118 -3.28 -12.32 -3.07
CA LEU A 118 -3.54 -12.64 -4.48
C LEU A 118 -2.92 -11.60 -5.41
N GLN A 119 -3.07 -10.31 -5.11
CA GLN A 119 -2.48 -9.23 -5.90
C GLN A 119 -0.94 -9.31 -5.91
N ALA A 120 -0.31 -9.62 -4.78
CA ALA A 120 1.14 -9.81 -4.71
C ALA A 120 1.61 -10.97 -5.60
N VAL A 121 0.93 -12.13 -5.53
CA VAL A 121 1.25 -13.29 -6.37
C VAL A 121 1.11 -12.97 -7.86
N VAL A 122 0.01 -12.31 -8.25
CA VAL A 122 -0.25 -11.93 -9.65
C VAL A 122 0.79 -10.92 -10.16
N LEU A 123 1.14 -9.90 -9.36
CA LEU A 123 2.13 -8.89 -9.74
C LEU A 123 3.55 -9.49 -9.87
N VAL A 124 3.95 -10.35 -8.93
CA VAL A 124 5.26 -11.02 -8.99
C VAL A 124 5.30 -11.99 -10.18
N GLY A 125 4.25 -12.78 -10.37
CA GLY A 125 4.14 -13.69 -11.50
C GLY A 125 4.17 -12.95 -12.85
N GLY A 126 3.43 -11.85 -12.97
CA GLY A 126 3.43 -11.00 -14.16
C GLY A 126 4.80 -10.36 -14.43
N ALA A 127 5.50 -9.91 -13.39
CA ALA A 127 6.85 -9.38 -13.53
C ALA A 127 7.85 -10.44 -14.01
N LEU A 128 7.80 -11.66 -13.45
CA LEU A 128 8.67 -12.76 -13.88
C LEU A 128 8.38 -13.20 -15.32
N ALA A 129 7.10 -13.29 -15.70
CA ALA A 129 6.69 -13.63 -17.07
C ALA A 129 7.18 -12.57 -18.08
N ALA A 130 7.03 -11.29 -17.73
CA ALA A 130 7.54 -10.19 -18.56
C ALA A 130 9.07 -10.27 -18.75
N LEU A 131 9.83 -10.56 -17.68
CA LEU A 131 11.27 -10.77 -17.78
C LEU A 131 11.62 -11.96 -18.67
N GLY A 132 10.90 -13.07 -18.56
CA GLY A 132 11.11 -14.26 -19.39
C GLY A 132 10.92 -13.97 -20.88
N ILE A 133 9.89 -13.21 -21.25
CA ILE A 133 9.62 -12.81 -22.63
C ILE A 133 10.66 -11.81 -23.17
N ILE A 134 11.21 -10.95 -22.31
CA ILE A 134 12.22 -9.95 -22.72
C ILE A 134 13.60 -10.60 -22.94
N VAL A 135 13.93 -11.65 -22.20
CA VAL A 135 15.24 -12.31 -22.24
C VAL A 135 15.31 -13.43 -23.30
N GLY A 136 14.18 -14.08 -23.61
CA GLY A 136 14.08 -15.12 -24.65
C GLY A 136 13.80 -14.55 -26.03
#